data_AF-A0A4R2Q3V2-F1
#
_entry.id   AF-A0A4R2Q3V2-F1
#
_cell.length_a   1.000
_cell.length_b   1.000
_cell.length_c   1.000
_cell.angle_alpha   90.00
_cell.angle_beta   90.00
_cell.angle_gamma   90.00
#
_symmetry.space_group_name_H-M   'P 1'
#
loop_
_entity.id
_entity.type
_entity.pdbx_description
1 polymer ?
#
loop_
_entity_poly.entity_id
_entity_poly.type
_entity_poly.pdbx_seq_one_letter_code
_entity_poly.pdbx_strand_id
1 'polypeptide(L)'
;MHGLINRAIQCFLGDTYGAECWSHVARVAGVEPGGFEAMLTYEDALTDAVLDAAVDRVGLPREMLLEDLGTYLVSNKEFEALRRLLRFGGENFLEFLFTLDDLPERGHLAVPDLELPDLELSEDAEDGFVIHCRGGWPGVEFVVQGMLRAMADDYGALALLDVIDRKPGRATLTVSLLDAAFHAGRSFSLAAGGR
;
A
#
# COMPACT_ATOMS: atom_id res chain seq x y z
N MET A 1 16.29 -1.17 -1.82
CA MET A 1 14.95 -0.57 -1.96
C MET A 1 14.79 0.10 -3.32
N HIS A 2 13.72 -0.25 -4.05
CA HIS A 2 13.40 0.36 -5.35
C HIS A 2 12.96 1.83 -5.19
N GLY A 3 13.43 2.71 -6.08
CA GLY A 3 13.19 4.16 -6.03
C GLY A 3 11.71 4.54 -6.08
N LEU A 4 10.88 3.79 -6.79
CA LEU A 4 9.42 3.92 -6.74
C LEU A 4 8.83 3.88 -5.32
N ILE A 5 9.33 3.02 -4.43
CA ILE A 5 8.84 2.92 -3.05
C ILE A 5 9.19 4.20 -2.30
N ASN A 6 10.45 4.63 -2.41
CA ASN A 6 10.91 5.86 -1.77
C ASN A 6 10.24 7.12 -2.34
N ARG A 7 9.93 7.11 -3.64
CA ARG A 7 9.17 8.18 -4.29
C ARG A 7 7.73 8.22 -3.78
N ALA A 8 7.10 7.06 -3.59
CA ALA A 8 5.76 6.99 -3.01
C ALA A 8 5.75 7.55 -1.57
N ILE A 9 6.74 7.19 -0.74
CA ILE A 9 6.90 7.75 0.61
C ILE A 9 7.08 9.28 0.54
N GLN A 10 7.95 9.77 -0.35
CA GLN A 10 8.16 11.20 -0.55
C GLN A 10 6.86 11.94 -0.92
N CYS A 11 6.13 11.44 -1.92
CA CYS A 11 4.87 12.04 -2.37
C CYS A 11 3.83 12.02 -1.23
N PHE A 12 3.69 10.88 -0.54
CA PHE A 12 2.80 10.75 0.61
C PHE A 12 3.09 11.79 1.69
N LEU A 13 4.36 11.93 2.09
CA LEU A 13 4.74 12.89 3.13
C LEU A 13 4.51 14.34 2.68
N GLY A 14 4.83 14.65 1.42
CA GLY A 14 4.65 15.99 0.85
C GLY A 14 3.19 16.39 0.70
N ASP A 15 2.35 15.48 0.21
CA ASP A 15 0.93 15.73 -0.06
C ASP A 15 0.09 15.73 1.23
N THR A 16 0.39 14.82 2.16
CA THR A 16 -0.42 14.62 3.38
C THR A 16 0.00 15.56 4.51
N TYR A 17 1.30 15.74 4.70
CA TYR A 17 1.86 16.52 5.81
C TYR A 17 2.54 17.82 5.36
N GLY A 18 2.55 18.09 4.06
CA GLY A 18 3.06 19.32 3.46
C GLY A 18 4.54 19.25 3.08
N ALA A 19 4.92 20.12 2.14
CA ALA A 19 6.29 20.19 1.62
C ALA A 19 7.36 20.47 2.70
N GLU A 20 7.00 21.20 3.76
CA GLU A 20 7.90 21.47 4.88
C GLU A 20 8.17 20.20 5.71
N CYS A 21 7.19 19.30 5.83
CA CYS A 21 7.38 17.99 6.45
C CYS A 21 8.38 17.16 5.66
N TRP A 22 8.17 17.01 4.35
CA TRP A 22 9.11 16.32 3.47
C TRP A 22 10.53 16.92 3.53
N SER A 23 10.65 18.25 3.45
CA SER A 23 11.95 18.94 3.51
C SER A 23 12.70 18.67 4.82
N HIS A 24 11.98 18.59 5.93
CA HIS A 24 12.56 18.23 7.22
C HIS A 24 13.05 16.78 7.23
N VAL A 25 12.21 15.84 6.80
CA VAL A 25 12.51 14.40 6.75
C VAL A 25 13.73 14.14 5.86
N ALA A 26 13.74 14.68 4.64
CA ALA A 26 14.84 14.53 3.69
C ALA A 26 16.17 15.02 4.31
N ARG A 27 16.17 16.19 4.97
CA ARG A 27 17.36 16.73 5.63
C ARG A 27 17.86 15.84 6.77
N VAL A 28 16.96 15.27 7.59
CA VAL A 28 17.34 14.40 8.72
C VAL A 28 17.87 13.06 8.21
N ALA A 29 17.24 12.49 7.19
CA ALA A 29 17.64 11.21 6.60
C ALA A 29 18.85 11.32 5.66
N GLY A 30 19.33 12.52 5.35
CA GLY A 30 20.46 12.73 4.45
C GLY A 30 20.12 12.57 2.96
N VAL A 31 18.85 12.73 2.60
CA VAL A 31 18.35 12.69 1.21
C VAL A 31 18.47 14.09 0.60
N GLU A 32 18.83 14.16 -0.69
CA GLU A 32 18.84 15.44 -1.41
C GLU A 32 17.43 16.07 -1.47
N PRO A 33 17.30 17.42 -1.54
CA PRO A 33 15.99 18.07 -1.58
C PRO A 33 15.11 17.63 -2.75
N GLY A 34 15.72 17.20 -3.87
CA GLY A 34 15.01 16.63 -5.03
C GLY A 34 14.33 15.29 -4.72
N GLY A 35 14.79 14.58 -3.69
CA GLY A 35 14.27 13.30 -3.25
C GLY A 35 14.75 12.12 -4.08
N PHE A 36 13.81 11.27 -4.50
CA PHE A 36 14.13 9.98 -5.10
C PHE A 36 13.79 9.91 -6.59
N GLU A 37 14.70 9.31 -7.35
CA GLU A 37 14.49 8.95 -8.75
C GLU A 37 13.83 7.56 -8.81
N ALA A 38 12.67 7.49 -9.48
CA ALA A 38 11.82 6.29 -9.45
C ALA A 38 12.51 5.01 -9.96
N MET A 39 13.38 5.14 -10.96
CA MET A 39 14.02 4.01 -11.67
C MET A 39 15.41 3.64 -11.12
N LEU A 40 15.81 4.19 -9.96
CA LEU A 40 17.05 3.85 -9.29
C LEU A 40 16.80 2.95 -8.09
N THR A 41 17.84 2.23 -7.65
CA THR A 41 17.80 1.44 -6.42
C THR A 41 18.66 2.12 -5.35
N TYR A 42 18.16 2.13 -4.13
CA TYR A 42 18.77 2.75 -2.95
C TYR A 42 19.03 1.70 -1.88
N GLU A 43 19.95 1.99 -0.96
CA GLU A 43 20.17 1.16 0.22
C GLU A 43 18.91 1.14 1.11
N ASP A 44 18.58 -0.02 1.67
CA ASP A 44 17.40 -0.16 2.54
C ASP A 44 17.48 0.74 3.77
N ALA A 45 18.69 0.89 4.33
CA ALA A 45 18.96 1.77 5.46
C ALA A 45 18.57 3.24 5.20
N LEU A 46 18.63 3.71 3.95
CA LEU A 46 18.17 5.06 3.61
C LEU A 46 16.65 5.18 3.71
N THR A 47 15.92 4.13 3.30
CA THR A 47 14.46 4.05 3.40
C THR A 47 14.03 4.02 4.86
N ASP A 48 14.73 3.21 5.67
CA ASP A 48 14.51 3.15 7.12
C ASP A 48 14.77 4.52 7.77
N ALA A 49 15.85 5.20 7.43
CA ALA A 49 16.16 6.54 7.96
C ALA A 49 15.08 7.58 7.60
N VAL A 50 14.51 7.51 6.38
CA VAL A 50 13.38 8.36 5.97
C VAL A 50 12.14 8.06 6.80
N LEU A 51 11.80 6.79 6.99
CA LEU A 51 10.62 6.39 7.77
C LEU A 51 10.77 6.78 9.24
N ASP A 52 11.94 6.57 9.83
CA ASP A 52 12.20 6.94 11.23
C ASP A 52 12.13 8.46 11.43
N ALA A 53 12.72 9.25 10.52
CA ALA A 53 12.60 10.70 10.55
C ALA A 53 11.15 11.18 10.34
N ALA A 54 10.37 10.48 9.53
CA ALA A 54 8.95 10.79 9.33
C ALA A 54 8.12 10.47 10.58
N VAL A 55 8.36 9.33 11.23
CA VAL A 55 7.75 8.96 12.52
C VAL A 55 8.03 10.03 13.58
N ASP A 56 9.29 10.45 13.71
CA ASP A 56 9.68 11.50 14.67
C ASP A 56 9.03 12.86 14.35
N ARG A 57 8.91 13.21 13.05
CA ARG A 57 8.35 14.49 12.63
C ARG A 57 6.84 14.55 12.75
N VAL A 58 6.14 13.47 12.39
CA VAL A 58 4.68 13.39 12.35
C VAL A 58 4.11 13.02 13.72
N GLY A 59 4.85 12.24 14.52
CA GLY A 59 4.43 11.80 15.86
C GLY A 59 3.46 10.61 15.84
N LEU A 60 3.49 9.80 14.78
CA LEU A 60 2.70 8.57 14.66
C LEU A 60 3.61 7.34 14.73
N PRO A 61 3.18 6.25 15.40
CA PRO A 61 3.76 4.92 15.22
C PRO A 61 3.99 4.56 13.75
N ARG A 62 5.11 3.88 13.48
CA ARG A 62 5.52 3.50 12.13
C ARG A 62 4.45 2.67 11.42
N GLU A 63 3.77 1.78 12.15
CA GLU A 63 2.68 0.96 11.63
C GLU A 63 1.54 1.81 11.05
N MET A 64 1.08 2.83 11.80
CA MET A 64 0.01 3.71 11.32
C MET A 64 0.47 4.58 10.14
N LEU A 65 1.72 5.07 10.16
CA LEU A 65 2.26 5.83 9.04
C LEU A 65 2.31 5.00 7.75
N LEU A 66 2.67 3.71 7.85
CA LEU A 66 2.71 2.79 6.72
C LEU A 66 1.31 2.38 6.24
N GLU A 67 0.37 2.24 7.15
CA GLU A 67 -1.04 2.03 6.81
C GLU A 67 -1.65 3.23 6.08
N ASP A 68 -1.36 4.45 6.52
CA ASP A 68 -1.77 5.67 5.83
C ASP A 68 -1.13 5.76 4.44
N LEU A 69 0.14 5.37 4.30
CA LEU A 69 0.81 5.27 3.00
C LEU A 69 0.07 4.30 2.07
N GLY A 70 -0.32 3.12 2.56
CA GLY A 70 -1.14 2.16 1.81
C GLY A 70 -2.46 2.75 1.32
N THR A 71 -3.14 3.49 2.21
CA THR A 71 -4.40 4.19 1.87
C THR A 71 -4.19 5.27 0.82
N TYR A 72 -3.10 6.04 0.95
CA TYR A 72 -2.72 7.09 0.03
C TYR A 72 -2.44 6.56 -1.39
N LEU A 73 -1.79 5.40 -1.52
CA LEU A 73 -1.48 4.75 -2.79
C LEU A 73 -2.72 4.41 -3.63
N VAL A 74 -3.88 4.21 -3.00
CA VAL A 74 -5.15 3.91 -3.69
C VAL A 74 -5.99 5.18 -3.91
N SER A 75 -5.90 6.12 -2.97
CA SER A 75 -6.80 7.28 -2.92
C SER A 75 -6.27 8.49 -3.70
N ASN A 76 -4.96 8.62 -3.87
CA ASN A 76 -4.36 9.77 -4.54
C ASN A 76 -4.36 9.60 -6.08
N LYS A 77 -4.70 10.70 -6.77
CA LYS A 77 -4.72 10.79 -8.25
C LYS A 77 -3.38 10.47 -8.91
N GLU A 78 -2.25 10.74 -8.26
CA GLU A 78 -0.90 10.43 -8.80
C GLU A 78 -0.70 8.92 -8.96
N PHE A 79 -1.39 8.12 -8.15
CA PHE A 79 -1.32 6.67 -8.12
C PHE A 79 -2.58 6.01 -8.71
N GLU A 80 -3.38 6.75 -9.49
CA GLU A 80 -4.60 6.23 -10.11
C GLU A 80 -4.33 5.00 -11.00
N ALA A 81 -3.14 4.89 -11.60
CA ALA A 81 -2.74 3.70 -12.34
C ALA A 81 -2.65 2.44 -11.45
N LEU A 82 -2.12 2.57 -10.23
CA LEU A 82 -2.07 1.48 -9.25
C LEU A 82 -3.47 1.09 -8.79
N ARG A 83 -4.32 2.07 -8.44
CA ARG A 83 -5.72 1.80 -8.13
C ARG A 83 -6.42 1.05 -9.27
N ARG A 84 -6.22 1.47 -10.52
CA ARG A 84 -6.85 0.83 -11.69
C ARG A 84 -6.35 -0.61 -11.88
N LEU A 85 -5.08 -0.88 -11.62
CA LEU A 85 -4.53 -2.23 -11.62
C LEU A 85 -5.20 -3.11 -10.56
N LEU A 86 -5.36 -2.59 -9.35
CA LEU A 86 -6.07 -3.29 -8.26
C LEU A 86 -7.53 -3.54 -8.61
N ARG A 87 -8.20 -2.54 -9.20
CA ARG A 87 -9.59 -2.64 -9.69
C ARG A 87 -9.81 -3.59 -10.84
N PHE A 88 -8.76 -4.00 -11.53
CA PHE A 88 -8.86 -5.05 -12.52
C PHE A 88 -9.09 -6.44 -11.89
N GLY A 89 -8.88 -6.58 -10.57
CA GLY A 89 -8.99 -7.86 -9.87
C GLY A 89 -10.41 -8.36 -9.60
N GLY A 90 -11.47 -7.61 -9.90
CA GLY A 90 -12.84 -8.10 -9.70
C GLY A 90 -13.90 -7.01 -9.80
N GLU A 91 -15.17 -7.40 -9.86
CA GLU A 91 -16.30 -6.46 -9.87
C GLU A 91 -16.68 -6.01 -8.46
N ASN A 92 -16.42 -6.83 -7.45
CA ASN A 92 -16.66 -6.56 -6.04
C ASN A 92 -15.42 -6.86 -5.18
N PHE A 93 -15.45 -6.45 -3.90
CA PHE A 93 -14.31 -6.60 -3.00
C PHE A 93 -13.93 -8.07 -2.77
N LEU A 94 -14.92 -8.96 -2.70
CA LEU A 94 -14.69 -10.39 -2.49
C LEU A 94 -13.96 -11.03 -3.68
N GLU A 95 -14.40 -10.76 -4.91
CA GLU A 95 -13.69 -11.20 -6.11
C GLU A 95 -12.27 -10.66 -6.16
N PHE A 96 -12.09 -9.38 -5.81
CA PHE A 96 -10.76 -8.79 -5.71
C PHE A 96 -9.85 -9.53 -4.74
N LEU A 97 -10.35 -9.90 -3.54
CA LEU A 97 -9.60 -10.70 -2.58
C LEU A 97 -9.13 -12.02 -3.20
N PHE A 98 -9.99 -12.73 -3.94
CA PHE A 98 -9.63 -14.00 -4.60
C PHE A 98 -8.56 -13.85 -5.70
N THR A 99 -8.33 -12.65 -6.22
CA THR A 99 -7.24 -12.38 -7.20
C THR A 99 -5.99 -11.78 -6.57
N LEU A 100 -5.97 -11.63 -5.24
CA LEU A 100 -4.87 -10.93 -4.55
C LEU A 100 -3.54 -11.66 -4.74
N ASP A 101 -3.57 -12.98 -4.81
CA ASP A 101 -2.41 -13.85 -5.01
C ASP A 101 -1.66 -13.56 -6.33
N ASP A 102 -2.39 -13.10 -7.35
CA ASP A 102 -1.82 -12.73 -8.66
C ASP A 102 -1.25 -11.29 -8.68
N LEU A 103 -1.43 -10.51 -7.61
CA LEU A 103 -1.01 -9.10 -7.58
C LEU A 103 0.50 -8.91 -7.73
N PRO A 104 1.37 -9.67 -7.04
CA PRO A 104 2.82 -9.52 -7.19
C PRO A 104 3.27 -9.79 -8.63
N GLU A 105 2.74 -10.84 -9.27
CA GLU A 105 3.04 -11.15 -10.67
C GLU A 105 2.62 -10.02 -11.62
N ARG A 106 1.43 -9.46 -11.44
CA ARG A 106 0.96 -8.28 -12.21
C ARG A 106 1.86 -7.07 -12.01
N GLY A 107 2.35 -6.84 -10.79
CA GLY A 107 3.30 -5.78 -10.48
C GLY A 107 4.63 -5.96 -11.23
N HIS A 108 5.19 -7.18 -11.21
CA HIS A 108 6.44 -7.49 -11.89
C HIS A 108 6.36 -7.37 -13.42
N LEU A 109 5.19 -7.54 -14.03
CA LEU A 109 5.00 -7.28 -15.46
C LEU A 109 5.21 -5.79 -15.81
N ALA A 110 4.92 -4.87 -14.89
CA ALA A 110 5.12 -3.44 -15.07
C ALA A 110 6.50 -2.98 -14.59
N VAL A 111 6.97 -3.50 -13.46
CA VAL A 111 8.25 -3.16 -12.85
C VAL A 111 8.93 -4.44 -12.32
N PRO A 112 9.78 -5.10 -13.14
CA PRO A 112 10.37 -6.39 -12.79
C PRO A 112 11.21 -6.39 -11.50
N ASP A 113 11.87 -5.28 -11.20
CA ASP A 113 12.78 -5.15 -10.05
C ASP A 113 12.07 -4.64 -8.76
N LEU A 114 10.73 -4.54 -8.78
CA LEU A 114 9.96 -4.07 -7.62
C LEU A 114 9.74 -5.22 -6.63
N GLU A 115 10.32 -5.10 -5.44
CA GLU A 115 10.11 -6.08 -4.37
C GLU A 115 8.71 -5.95 -3.75
N LEU A 116 7.79 -6.82 -4.15
CA LEU A 116 6.45 -6.96 -3.58
C LEU A 116 6.38 -8.19 -2.66
N PRO A 117 5.60 -8.14 -1.57
CA PRO A 117 5.36 -9.33 -0.76
C PRO A 117 4.46 -10.30 -1.52
N ASP A 118 4.69 -11.60 -1.32
CA ASP A 118 3.73 -12.63 -1.72
C ASP A 118 2.49 -12.52 -0.83
N LEU A 119 1.32 -12.55 -1.44
CA LEU A 119 0.03 -12.54 -0.78
C LEU A 119 -0.67 -13.86 -1.08
N GLU A 120 -1.20 -14.52 -0.05
CA GLU A 120 -2.00 -15.74 -0.21
C GLU A 120 -3.28 -15.60 0.61
N LEU A 121 -4.43 -15.69 -0.06
CA LEU A 121 -5.74 -15.69 0.57
C LEU A 121 -6.14 -17.10 1.03
N SER A 122 -6.70 -17.19 2.22
CA SER A 122 -7.36 -18.38 2.74
C SER A 122 -8.69 -18.01 3.41
N GLU A 123 -9.63 -18.95 3.41
CA GLU A 123 -10.91 -18.79 4.13
C GLU A 123 -10.71 -19.15 5.61
N ASP A 124 -11.29 -18.34 6.50
CA ASP A 124 -11.40 -18.64 7.93
C ASP A 124 -12.74 -19.32 8.24
N ALA A 125 -12.80 -20.10 9.31
CA ALA A 125 -13.96 -20.90 9.68
C ALA A 125 -15.19 -20.08 10.12
N GLU A 126 -15.03 -18.78 10.40
CA GLU A 126 -16.08 -17.86 10.88
C GLU A 126 -16.43 -16.76 9.85
N ASP A 127 -16.64 -17.13 8.58
CA ASP A 127 -17.05 -16.22 7.48
C ASP A 127 -16.06 -15.05 7.21
N GLY A 128 -14.80 -15.20 7.62
CA GLY A 128 -13.71 -14.25 7.40
C GLY A 128 -12.68 -14.78 6.39
N PHE A 129 -11.75 -13.91 6.01
CA PHE A 129 -10.58 -14.28 5.22
C PHE A 129 -9.30 -14.00 5.98
N VAL A 130 -8.28 -14.79 5.69
CA VAL A 130 -6.93 -14.61 6.21
C VAL A 130 -5.99 -14.43 5.03
N ILE A 131 -5.21 -13.35 5.07
CA ILE A 131 -4.17 -13.07 4.09
C ILE A 131 -2.82 -13.32 4.74
N HIS A 132 -2.07 -14.26 4.15
CA HIS A 132 -0.68 -14.49 4.50
C HIS A 132 0.21 -13.60 3.65
N CYS A 133 0.87 -12.63 4.28
CA CYS A 133 1.84 -11.74 3.65
C CYS A 133 3.24 -12.27 3.92
N ARG A 134 4.03 -12.56 2.88
CA ARG A 134 5.39 -13.12 3.00
C ARG A 134 6.40 -12.34 2.17
N GLY A 135 7.62 -12.21 2.68
CA GLY A 135 8.66 -11.44 2.00
C GLY A 135 8.40 -9.94 2.02
N GLY A 136 8.92 -9.25 1.00
CA GLY A 136 8.96 -7.79 0.97
C GLY A 136 9.85 -7.18 2.07
N TRP A 137 9.68 -5.89 2.28
CA TRP A 137 10.47 -5.12 3.25
C TRP A 137 9.74 -4.97 4.61
N PRO A 138 10.45 -4.76 5.72
CA PRO A 138 9.84 -4.67 7.04
C PRO A 138 8.77 -3.58 7.16
N GLY A 139 7.53 -3.97 7.46
CA GLY A 139 6.38 -3.07 7.60
C GLY A 139 5.49 -3.00 6.36
N VAL A 140 5.84 -3.66 5.26
CA VAL A 140 5.00 -3.73 4.06
C VAL A 140 3.61 -4.30 4.33
N GLU A 141 3.45 -5.14 5.35
CA GLU A 141 2.17 -5.69 5.79
C GLU A 141 1.16 -4.59 6.19
N PHE A 142 1.63 -3.47 6.75
CA PHE A 142 0.78 -2.34 7.10
C PHE A 142 0.41 -1.52 5.87
N VAL A 143 1.33 -1.40 4.90
CA VAL A 143 1.01 -0.80 3.58
C VAL A 143 -0.06 -1.63 2.88
N VAL A 144 0.05 -2.96 2.91
CA VAL A 144 -0.96 -3.87 2.37
C VAL A 144 -2.29 -3.71 3.11
N GLN A 145 -2.28 -3.66 4.45
CA GLN A 145 -3.49 -3.41 5.26
C GLN A 145 -4.21 -2.12 4.84
N GLY A 146 -3.49 -1.01 4.74
CA GLY A 146 -4.05 0.27 4.33
C GLY A 146 -4.58 0.28 2.89
N MET A 147 -3.82 -0.33 1.98
CA MET A 147 -4.23 -0.49 0.58
C MET A 147 -5.52 -1.31 0.46
N LEU A 148 -5.61 -2.44 1.17
CA LEU A 148 -6.80 -3.30 1.14
C LEU A 148 -8.02 -2.60 1.77
N ARG A 149 -7.84 -1.84 2.86
CA ARG A 149 -8.91 -1.05 3.46
C ARG A 149 -9.42 0.01 2.49
N ALA A 150 -8.52 0.77 1.87
CA ALA A 150 -8.89 1.76 0.87
C ALA A 150 -9.59 1.13 -0.33
N MET A 151 -9.17 -0.07 -0.75
CA MET A 151 -9.86 -0.81 -1.80
C MET A 151 -11.26 -1.27 -1.38
N ALA A 152 -11.45 -1.77 -0.15
CA ALA A 152 -12.78 -2.11 0.37
C ALA A 152 -13.73 -0.92 0.27
N ASP A 153 -13.29 0.25 0.75
CA ASP A 153 -14.04 1.50 0.63
C ASP A 153 -14.28 1.85 -0.85
N ASP A 154 -13.27 1.73 -1.70
CA ASP A 154 -13.41 1.97 -3.12
C ASP A 154 -14.53 1.07 -3.70
N TYR A 155 -14.56 -0.23 -3.39
CA TYR A 155 -15.61 -1.17 -3.83
C TYR A 155 -16.99 -0.91 -3.21
N GLY A 156 -17.09 -0.13 -2.14
CA GLY A 156 -18.34 0.06 -1.42
C GLY A 156 -18.55 -0.95 -0.29
N ALA A 157 -17.55 -1.76 0.05
CA ALA A 157 -17.61 -2.81 1.07
C ALA A 157 -17.17 -2.29 2.44
N LEU A 158 -17.83 -2.76 3.51
CA LEU A 158 -17.39 -2.56 4.88
C LEU A 158 -16.60 -3.79 5.34
N ALA A 159 -15.29 -3.62 5.45
CA ALA A 159 -14.38 -4.66 5.91
C ALA A 159 -13.55 -4.18 7.11
N LEU A 160 -13.38 -5.05 8.10
CA LEU A 160 -12.39 -4.87 9.17
C LEU A 160 -11.11 -5.60 8.77
N LEU A 161 -9.97 -4.93 8.95
CA LEU A 161 -8.66 -5.49 8.63
C LEU A 161 -7.69 -5.25 9.79
N ASP A 162 -7.05 -6.32 10.25
CA ASP A 162 -6.09 -6.28 11.35
C ASP A 162 -4.92 -7.23 11.09
N VAL A 163 -3.69 -6.76 11.33
CA VAL A 163 -2.49 -7.60 11.39
C VAL A 163 -2.43 -8.30 12.75
N ILE A 164 -2.52 -9.63 12.76
CA ILE A 164 -2.68 -10.44 14.00
C ILE A 164 -1.47 -11.30 14.38
N ASP A 165 -0.58 -11.64 13.44
CA ASP A 165 0.68 -12.34 13.70
C ASP A 165 1.78 -11.72 12.85
N ARG A 166 2.91 -11.38 13.47
CA ARG A 166 4.02 -10.70 12.81
C ARG A 166 5.33 -11.35 13.21
N LYS A 167 6.07 -11.81 12.20
CA LYS A 167 7.40 -12.41 12.35
C LYS A 167 8.30 -11.84 11.25
N PRO A 168 9.63 -11.92 11.40
CA PRO A 168 10.53 -11.45 10.34
C PRO A 168 10.18 -12.08 8.98
N GLY A 169 9.89 -11.24 7.99
CA GLY A 169 9.53 -11.64 6.63
C GLY A 169 8.17 -12.32 6.46
N ARG A 170 7.30 -12.31 7.48
CA ARG A 170 5.92 -12.82 7.34
C ARG A 170 4.94 -12.17 8.31
N ALA A 171 3.75 -11.89 7.82
CA ALA A 171 2.64 -11.41 8.63
C ALA A 171 1.34 -12.11 8.22
N THR A 172 0.36 -12.09 9.12
CA THR A 172 -1.00 -12.57 8.86
C THR A 172 -1.98 -11.45 9.12
N LEU A 173 -2.81 -11.16 8.12
CA LEU A 173 -3.87 -10.18 8.19
C LEU A 173 -5.21 -10.92 8.22
N THR A 174 -6.12 -10.47 9.06
CA THR A 174 -7.52 -10.91 9.03
C THR A 174 -8.34 -9.90 8.24
N VAL A 175 -9.35 -10.40 7.53
CA VAL A 175 -10.34 -9.59 6.82
C VAL A 175 -11.73 -10.10 7.18
N SER A 176 -12.49 -9.30 7.94
CA SER A 176 -13.89 -9.59 8.25
C SER A 176 -14.78 -8.73 7.37
N LEU A 177 -15.50 -9.35 6.44
CA LEU A 177 -16.43 -8.67 5.55
C LEU A 177 -17.79 -8.52 6.23
N LEU A 178 -18.05 -7.35 6.82
CA LEU A 178 -19.29 -7.09 7.55
C LEU A 178 -20.47 -6.83 6.59
N ASP A 179 -20.20 -6.16 5.48
CA ASP A 179 -21.16 -5.91 4.42
C ASP A 179 -20.44 -5.71 3.08
N ALA A 180 -20.78 -6.53 2.08
CA ALA A 180 -20.19 -6.48 0.75
C ALA A 180 -20.69 -5.31 -0.12
N ALA A 181 -21.78 -4.65 0.27
CA ALA A 181 -22.43 -3.57 -0.48
C ALA A 181 -22.93 -2.44 0.45
N PHE A 182 -22.10 -2.08 1.43
CA PHE A 182 -22.39 -1.06 2.44
C PHE A 182 -22.69 0.32 1.85
N HIS A 183 -21.98 0.71 0.78
CA HIS A 183 -22.23 1.96 0.05
C HIS A 183 -21.95 1.82 -1.45
N ALA A 184 -22.33 2.82 -2.24
CA ALA A 184 -22.01 2.85 -3.65
C ALA A 184 -20.50 3.05 -3.85
N GLY A 185 -19.83 2.04 -4.42
CA GLY A 185 -18.41 2.11 -4.72
C GLY A 185 -18.04 3.23 -5.70
N ARG A 186 -16.78 3.67 -5.66
CA ARG A 186 -16.24 4.70 -6.54
C ARG A 186 -16.27 4.24 -7.98
N SER A 187 -16.72 5.11 -8.89
CA SER A 187 -16.81 4.79 -10.32
C SER A 187 -15.49 4.28 -10.89
N PHE A 188 -15.56 3.25 -11.74
CA PHE A 188 -14.42 2.67 -12.43
C PHE A 188 -14.67 2.61 -13.94
N SER A 189 -13.66 2.94 -14.74
CA SER A 189 -13.69 2.82 -16.19
C SER A 189 -12.35 2.33 -16.71
N LEU A 190 -12.38 1.22 -17.46
CA LEU A 190 -11.21 0.61 -18.09
C LEU A 190 -10.61 1.50 -19.20
N ALA A 191 -11.43 2.30 -19.88
CA ALA A 191 -10.95 3.22 -20.91
C ALA A 191 -10.44 4.50 -20.25
N ALA A 192 -9.13 4.76 -20.34
CA ALA A 192 -8.69 6.16 -20.32
C ALA A 192 -9.28 6.78 -21.58
N GLY A 193 -10.14 7.80 -21.45
CA GLY A 193 -10.83 8.40 -22.60
C GLY A 193 -9.84 8.67 -23.72
N GLY A 194 -9.94 7.88 -24.79
CA GLY A 194 -9.15 8.07 -25.99
C GLY A 194 -9.50 9.42 -26.56
N ARG A 195 -8.52 10.31 -26.62
CA ARG A 195 -8.55 11.49 -27.46
C ARG A 195 -7.71 11.21 -28.70
#